data_AF-A0A0U2JFP5-F1
#
_entry.id   AF-A0A0U2JFP5-F1
#
_cell.length_a   1.000
_cell.length_b   1.000
_cell.length_c   1.000
_cell.angle_alpha   90.00
_cell.angle_beta   90.00
_cell.angle_gamma   90.00
#
_symmetry.space_group_name_H-M   'P 1'
#
loop_
_entity.id
_entity.type
_entity.pdbx_description
1 polymer ?
#
loop_
_entity_poly.entity_id
_entity_poly.type
_entity_poly.pdbx_seq_one_letter_code
_entity_poly.pdbx_strand_id
1 'polypeptide(L)'
;MSGWGRILSGRQPNLSIEITRECPLKCPGCYAYGEDHLGGGVVLRELSDFKGQELIDGVLNLVKRHQPVHLSIVGGEPLVRFRELDVLLPQLTGMGIHTQVV
;
A
#
# COMPACT_ATOMS: atom_id res chain seq x y z
N MET A 1 -11.53 -3.59 21.63
CA MET A 1 -11.46 -4.93 21.00
C MET A 1 -10.04 -5.19 20.55
N SER A 2 -9.46 -6.33 20.95
CA SER A 2 -8.15 -6.81 20.49
C SER A 2 -8.18 -7.19 19.00
N GLY A 3 -7.00 -7.36 18.38
CA GLY A 3 -6.87 -7.70 16.94
C GLY A 3 -7.69 -8.93 16.52
N TRP A 4 -7.69 -9.99 17.33
CA TRP A 4 -8.46 -11.22 17.07
C TRP A 4 -9.97 -10.99 16.96
N GLY A 5 -10.55 -10.13 17.80
CA GLY A 5 -11.99 -9.85 17.75
C GLY A 5 -12.42 -9.19 16.44
N ARG A 6 -11.56 -8.34 15.85
CA ARG A 6 -11.82 -7.69 14.55
C ARG A 6 -11.68 -8.68 13.39
N ILE A 7 -10.69 -9.56 13.44
CA ILE A 7 -10.47 -10.57 12.39
C ILE A 7 -11.61 -11.58 12.37
N LEU A 8 -11.99 -12.11 13.55
CA LEU A 8 -13.09 -13.07 13.67
C LEU A 8 -14.46 -12.46 13.33
N SER A 9 -14.61 -11.14 13.35
CA SER A 9 -15.81 -10.45 12.86
C SER A 9 -15.81 -10.20 11.34
N GLY A 10 -14.88 -10.79 10.59
CA GLY A 10 -14.81 -10.73 9.13
C GLY A 10 -13.95 -9.61 8.55
N ARG A 11 -13.17 -8.89 9.36
CA ARG A 11 -12.21 -7.91 8.82
C ARG A 11 -10.98 -8.60 8.23
N GLN A 12 -10.45 -8.05 7.15
CA GLN A 12 -9.18 -8.53 6.61
C GLN A 12 -8.04 -8.27 7.60
N PRO A 13 -7.21 -9.28 7.92
CA PRO A 13 -6.13 -9.10 8.88
C PRO A 13 -5.07 -8.14 8.35
N ASN A 14 -4.66 -8.31 7.10
CA ASN A 14 -3.63 -7.52 6.45
C ASN A 14 -4.08 -7.13 5.03
N LEU A 15 -3.72 -5.92 4.62
CA LEU A 15 -3.80 -5.44 3.24
C LEU A 15 -2.46 -4.82 2.89
N SER A 16 -1.92 -5.15 1.72
CA SER A 16 -0.75 -4.48 1.14
C SER A 16 -1.16 -3.68 -0.07
N ILE A 17 -0.76 -2.41 -0.14
CA ILE A 17 -1.06 -1.52 -1.28
C ILE A 17 0.24 -0.98 -1.84
N GLU A 18 0.50 -1.28 -3.11
CA GLU A 18 1.59 -0.67 -3.88
C GLU A 18 1.16 0.71 -4.38
N ILE A 19 1.78 1.76 -3.85
CA ILE A 19 1.42 3.15 -4.16
C ILE A 19 2.30 3.80 -5.23
N THR A 20 3.39 3.14 -5.61
CA THR A 20 4.34 3.65 -6.58
C THR A 20 5.14 2.53 -7.21
N ARG A 21 5.38 2.64 -8.52
CA ARG A 21 6.36 1.84 -9.26
C ARG A 21 7.73 2.52 -9.36
N GLU A 22 7.89 3.72 -8.81
CA GLU A 22 9.15 4.46 -8.82
C GLU A 22 10.06 3.99 -7.68
N CYS A 23 11.33 3.72 -7.99
CA CYS A 23 12.39 3.47 -7.03
C CYS A 23 13.68 4.10 -7.56
N PRO A 24 14.36 4.99 -6.80
CA PRO A 24 15.61 5.59 -7.24
C PRO A 24 16.80 4.62 -7.11
N LEU A 25 16.61 3.48 -6.44
CA LEU A 25 17.66 2.51 -6.16
C LEU A 25 17.60 1.31 -7.11
N LYS A 26 18.74 0.63 -7.23
CA LYS A 26 18.86 -0.69 -7.87
C LYS A 26 19.48 -1.65 -6.88
N CYS A 27 18.65 -2.48 -6.27
CA CYS A 27 19.09 -3.45 -5.28
C CYS A 27 19.38 -4.79 -5.99
N PRO A 28 20.52 -5.46 -5.72
CA PRO A 28 20.88 -6.73 -6.35
C PRO A 28 19.89 -7.88 -6.04
N GLY A 29 19.08 -7.76 -4.99
CA GLY A 29 18.02 -8.69 -4.63
C GLY A 29 16.59 -8.14 -4.81
N CYS A 30 16.40 -7.11 -5.65
CA CYS A 30 15.08 -6.53 -5.84
C CYS A 30 14.16 -7.51 -6.60
N TYR A 31 13.16 -8.06 -5.90
CA TYR A 31 12.15 -8.92 -6.51
C TYR A 31 11.03 -8.11 -7.21
N ALA A 32 10.76 -6.88 -6.75
CA ALA A 32 9.62 -6.06 -7.21
C ALA A 32 9.65 -5.68 -8.70
N TYR A 33 10.83 -5.60 -9.30
CA TYR A 33 11.01 -5.34 -10.74
C TYR A 33 11.27 -6.60 -11.56
N GLY A 34 11.25 -7.77 -10.95
CA GLY A 34 11.35 -9.04 -11.65
C GLY A 34 10.07 -9.38 -12.43
N GLU A 35 10.19 -10.27 -13.40
CA GLU A 35 9.08 -10.69 -14.26
C GLU A 35 7.97 -11.43 -13.49
N ASP A 36 8.33 -12.08 -12.38
CA ASP A 36 7.41 -12.89 -11.57
C ASP A 36 6.67 -12.12 -10.46
N HIS A 37 7.03 -10.86 -10.17
CA HIS A 37 6.46 -10.08 -9.05
C HIS A 37 4.93 -9.98 -9.11
N LEU A 38 4.40 -9.80 -10.31
CA LEU A 38 2.96 -9.69 -10.57
C LEU A 38 2.39 -10.96 -11.25
N GLY A 39 3.07 -12.10 -11.14
CA GLY A 39 2.58 -13.37 -11.68
C GLY A 39 2.86 -13.61 -13.16
N GLY A 40 3.89 -12.98 -13.75
CA GLY A 40 4.48 -13.41 -15.02
C GLY A 40 3.84 -12.89 -16.32
N GLY A 41 3.03 -11.84 -16.28
CA GLY A 41 2.37 -11.28 -17.48
C GLY A 41 2.44 -9.75 -17.63
N VAL A 42 2.84 -9.05 -16.58
CA VAL A 42 3.02 -7.59 -16.54
C VAL A 42 4.09 -7.29 -15.50
N VAL A 43 4.96 -6.33 -15.76
CA VAL A 43 5.96 -5.90 -14.77
C VAL A 43 5.50 -4.64 -14.04
N LEU A 44 6.02 -4.42 -12.83
CA LEU A 44 5.69 -3.25 -12.00
C LEU A 44 5.80 -1.93 -12.78
N ARG A 45 6.77 -1.82 -13.70
CA ARG A 45 7.01 -0.63 -14.53
C ARG A 45 5.88 -0.32 -15.52
N GLU A 46 5.07 -1.31 -15.88
CA GLU A 46 4.00 -1.19 -16.87
C GLU A 46 2.66 -0.76 -16.25
N LEU A 47 2.55 -0.77 -14.91
CA LEU A 47 1.32 -0.37 -14.23
C LEU A 47 1.06 1.15 -14.30
N SER A 48 -0.19 1.52 -14.10
CA SER A 48 -0.58 2.92 -13.85
C SER A 48 0.06 3.43 -12.57
N ASP A 49 0.43 4.71 -12.55
CA ASP A 49 1.11 5.35 -11.42
C ASP A 49 0.36 6.61 -11.04
N PHE A 50 -0.62 6.41 -10.18
CA PHE A 50 -1.47 7.48 -9.65
C PHE A 50 -0.66 8.38 -8.71
N LYS A 51 -0.98 9.68 -8.72
CA LYS A 51 -0.28 10.71 -7.94
C LYS A 51 -1.26 11.71 -7.35
N GLY A 52 -0.83 12.44 -6.32
CA GLY A 52 -1.64 13.46 -5.68
C GLY A 52 -2.99 12.93 -5.20
N GLN A 53 -4.07 13.69 -5.47
CA GLN A 53 -5.40 13.37 -4.94
C GLN A 53 -5.96 12.03 -5.45
N GLU A 54 -5.67 11.65 -6.70
CA GLU A 54 -6.16 10.39 -7.27
C GLU A 54 -5.60 9.17 -6.52
N LEU A 55 -4.31 9.21 -6.17
CA LEU A 55 -3.68 8.18 -5.34
C LEU A 55 -4.32 8.14 -3.94
N ILE A 56 -4.47 9.30 -3.31
CA ILE A 56 -5.02 9.42 -1.96
C ILE A 56 -6.44 8.85 -1.91
N ASP A 57 -7.30 9.26 -2.85
CA ASP A 57 -8.68 8.79 -2.94
C ASP A 57 -8.74 7.29 -3.23
N GLY A 58 -7.88 6.80 -4.14
CA GLY A 58 -7.77 5.38 -4.45
C GLY A 58 -7.44 4.53 -3.21
N VAL A 59 -6.41 4.93 -2.46
CA VAL A 59 -5.99 4.24 -1.22
C VAL A 59 -7.11 4.25 -0.19
N LEU A 60 -7.71 5.42 0.09
CA LEU A 60 -8.79 5.53 1.07
C LEU A 60 -10.02 4.70 0.68
N ASN A 61 -10.34 4.63 -0.62
CA ASN A 61 -11.45 3.83 -1.12
C ASN A 61 -11.19 2.32 -0.96
N LEU A 62 -9.97 1.85 -1.24
CA LEU A 62 -9.58 0.46 -1.00
C LEU A 62 -9.66 0.11 0.48
N VAL A 63 -9.12 0.97 1.34
CA VAL A 63 -9.16 0.79 2.78
C VAL A 63 -10.59 0.74 3.31
N LYS A 64 -11.48 1.62 2.85
CA LYS A 64 -12.91 1.60 3.22
C LYS A 64 -13.61 0.31 2.77
N ARG A 65 -13.29 -0.18 1.58
CA ARG A 65 -13.86 -1.41 1.01
C ARG A 65 -13.42 -2.66 1.77
N HIS A 66 -12.13 -2.77 2.06
CA HIS A 66 -11.54 -3.99 2.63
C HIS A 66 -11.49 -3.99 4.17
N GLN A 67 -11.63 -2.82 4.80
CA GLN A 67 -11.61 -2.62 6.24
C GLN A 67 -10.49 -3.39 6.97
N PRO A 68 -9.22 -3.24 6.54
CA PRO A 68 -8.13 -4.02 7.10
C PRO A 68 -7.84 -3.65 8.55
N VAL A 69 -7.36 -4.61 9.34
CA VAL A 69 -6.81 -4.34 10.67
C VAL A 69 -5.41 -3.72 10.56
N HIS A 70 -4.62 -4.23 9.62
CA HIS A 70 -3.26 -3.77 9.33
C HIS A 70 -3.10 -3.43 7.85
N LEU A 71 -2.46 -2.29 7.56
CA LEU A 71 -2.14 -1.83 6.21
C LEU A 71 -0.62 -1.72 6.04
N SER A 72 -0.07 -2.39 5.04
CA SER A 72 1.30 -2.19 4.57
C SER A 72 1.30 -1.34 3.30
N ILE A 73 1.89 -0.16 3.36
CA ILE A 73 2.15 0.68 2.19
C ILE A 73 3.50 0.26 1.63
N VAL A 74 3.48 -0.27 0.42
CA VAL A 74 4.62 -0.81 -0.30
C VAL A 74 4.77 -0.11 -1.66
N GLY A 75 5.79 -0.49 -2.42
CA GLY A 75 6.04 0.00 -3.76
C GLY A 75 7.52 -0.18 -4.13
N GLY A 76 7.96 0.51 -5.17
CA GLY A 76 9.38 0.59 -5.49
C GLY A 76 10.19 1.23 -4.34
N GLU A 77 9.90 2.51 -4.06
CA GLU A 77 10.35 3.24 -2.87
C GLU A 77 9.18 4.13 -2.43
N PRO A 78 8.39 3.74 -1.40
CA PRO A 78 7.21 4.49 -0.99
C PRO A 78 7.49 5.96 -0.63
N LEU A 79 8.70 6.27 -0.13
CA LEU A 79 9.03 7.64 0.29
C LEU A 79 9.17 8.62 -0.88
N VAL A 80 9.23 8.17 -2.13
CA VAL A 80 9.07 9.08 -3.29
C VAL A 80 7.70 9.76 -3.32
N ARG A 81 6.71 9.22 -2.61
CA ARG A 81 5.35 9.74 -2.44
C ARG A 81 5.13 10.40 -1.07
N PHE A 82 6.17 11.01 -0.50
CA PHE A 82 6.09 11.60 0.85
C PHE A 82 4.93 12.61 1.00
N ARG A 83 4.61 13.40 -0.05
CA ARG A 83 3.53 14.39 0.00
C ARG A 83 2.16 13.75 0.17
N GLU A 84 1.92 12.65 -0.53
CA GLU A 84 0.69 11.87 -0.41
C GLU A 84 0.66 11.11 0.93
N LEU A 85 1.80 10.60 1.38
CA LEU A 85 1.94 9.94 2.69
C LEU A 85 1.65 10.89 3.86
N ASP A 86 2.10 12.15 3.80
CA ASP A 86 1.81 13.18 4.80
C ASP A 86 0.30 13.40 4.99
N VAL A 87 -0.49 13.16 3.93
CA VAL A 87 -1.95 13.26 3.94
C VAL A 87 -2.61 11.95 4.34
N LEU A 88 -2.07 10.81 3.88
CA LEU A 88 -2.64 9.48 4.12
C LEU A 88 -2.45 9.00 5.56
N LEU A 89 -1.24 9.09 6.10
CA LEU A 89 -0.90 8.50 7.40
C LEU A 89 -1.76 9.04 8.56
N PRO A 90 -2.02 10.35 8.68
CA PRO A 90 -2.92 10.88 9.71
C PRO A 90 -4.35 10.39 9.54
N GLN A 91 -4.85 10.30 8.30
CA GLN A 91 -6.22 9.84 8.04
C GLN A 91 -6.39 8.35 8.38
N LEU A 92 -5.43 7.51 7.97
CA LEU A 92 -5.43 6.08 8.28
C LEU A 92 -5.33 5.82 9.79
N THR A 93 -4.51 6.62 10.48
CA THR A 93 -4.42 6.59 11.95
C THR A 93 -5.74 7.00 12.60
N GLY A 94 -6.37 8.06 12.10
CA GLY A 94 -7.70 8.51 12.55
C GLY A 94 -8.81 7.47 12.32
N MET A 95 -8.65 6.60 11.32
CA MET A 95 -9.54 5.45 11.08
C MET A 95 -9.24 4.25 11.99
N GLY A 96 -8.20 4.32 12.83
CA GLY A 96 -7.81 3.26 13.77
C GLY A 96 -7.16 2.04 13.08
N ILE A 97 -6.49 2.28 11.95
CA ILE A 97 -5.77 1.28 11.16
C ILE A 97 -4.29 1.36 11.51
N HIS A 98 -3.71 0.23 11.90
CA HIS A 98 -2.26 0.15 12.08
C HIS A 98 -1.60 0.16 10.70
N THR A 99 -0.79 1.17 10.43
CA THR A 99 -0.17 1.36 9.10
C THR A 99 1.34 1.24 9.22
N GLN A 100 1.95 0.47 8.33
CA GLN A 100 3.40 0.33 8.18
C GLN A 100 3.80 0.77 6.77
N VAL A 101 4.85 1.58 6.65
CA VAL A 101 5.50 1.87 5.37
C VAL A 101 6.72 0.96 5.27
N VAL A 102 6.86 0.22 4.17
CA VAL A 102 7.87 -0.84 3.97
C VAL A 102 8.78 -0.51 2.81
#